data_AF-A0A660ZSC8-F1
#
_entry.id   AF-A0A660ZSC8-F1
#
_cell.length_a   1.000
_cell.length_b   1.000
_cell.length_c   1.000
_cell.angle_alpha   90.00
_cell.angle_beta   90.00
_cell.angle_gamma   90.00
#
_symmetry.space_group_name_H-M   'P 1'
#
loop_
_entity.id
_entity.type
_entity.pdbx_description
1 polymer ?
#
loop_
_entity_poly.entity_id
_entity_poly.type
_entity_poly.pdbx_seq_one_letter_code
_entity_poly.pdbx_strand_id
1 'polypeptide(L)'
;MLLAGYELLAARLEFDPETPRLRPRRTKSPSPSPMADAAEMDALLAHLNAAFLSIGYAHPHTVESMVRSWREVFARAGLHRREAAMIRGLAQQVLWSAQYLPEEVRPELD
;
A
#
# COMPACT_ATOMS: atom_id res chain seq x y z
N MET A 1 -31.30 -0.68 -14.03
CA MET A 1 -32.05 -0.63 -12.75
C MET A 1 -31.30 0.11 -11.64
N LEU A 2 -29.99 -0.06 -11.46
CA LEU A 2 -29.22 0.68 -10.42
C LEU A 2 -29.19 2.20 -10.59
N LEU A 3 -29.09 2.71 -11.83
CA LEU A 3 -29.04 4.15 -12.10
C LEU A 3 -30.37 4.85 -11.77
N ALA A 4 -31.51 4.27 -12.15
CA ALA A 4 -32.82 4.82 -11.83
C ALA A 4 -33.10 4.82 -10.32
N GLY A 5 -32.61 3.80 -9.60
CA GLY A 5 -32.68 3.77 -8.13
C GLY A 5 -31.82 4.84 -7.47
N TYR A 6 -30.62 5.12 -8.01
CA TYR A 6 -29.74 6.17 -7.50
C TYR A 6 -30.32 7.57 -7.70
N GLU A 7 -30.85 7.86 -8.88
CA GLU A 7 -31.46 9.17 -9.18
C GLU A 7 -32.71 9.42 -8.31
N LEU A 8 -33.54 8.39 -8.10
CA LEU A 8 -34.72 8.49 -7.23
C LEU A 8 -34.32 8.70 -5.76
N LEU A 9 -33.21 8.09 -5.32
CA LEU A 9 -32.66 8.28 -3.97
C LEU A 9 -32.06 9.68 -3.81
N ALA A 10 -31.33 10.19 -4.81
CA ALA A 10 -30.74 11.53 -4.80
C ALA A 10 -31.84 12.61 -4.74
N ALA A 11 -32.87 12.49 -5.57
CA ALA A 11 -34.02 13.40 -5.57
C ALA A 11 -34.80 13.35 -4.24
N ARG A 12 -34.92 12.17 -3.61
CA ARG A 12 -35.58 12.01 -2.31
C ARG A 12 -34.81 12.70 -1.17
N LEU A 13 -33.48 12.68 -1.21
CA LEU A 13 -32.62 13.36 -0.24
C LEU A 13 -32.67 14.88 -0.37
N GLU A 14 -32.90 15.40 -1.58
CA GLU A 14 -33.09 16.84 -1.81
C GLU A 14 -34.46 17.34 -1.33
N PHE A 15 -35.50 16.51 -1.40
CA PHE A 15 -36.89 16.93 -1.16
C PHE A 15 -37.46 16.68 0.24
N ASP A 16 -36.81 15.87 1.09
CA ASP A 16 -37.40 15.47 2.38
C ASP A 16 -36.62 16.01 3.59
N PRO A 17 -37.14 17.05 4.28
CA PRO A 17 -36.49 17.64 5.45
C PRO A 17 -36.51 16.72 6.69
N GLU A 18 -37.37 15.69 6.72
CA GLU A 18 -37.51 14.71 7.81
C GLU A 18 -36.63 13.46 7.59
N THR A 19 -35.92 13.36 6.46
CA THR A 19 -34.97 12.26 6.27
C THR A 19 -33.85 12.41 7.30
N PRO A 20 -33.58 11.40 8.15
CA PRO A 20 -32.45 11.44 9.04
C PRO A 20 -31.21 11.54 8.17
N ARG A 21 -30.60 12.73 8.13
CA ARG A 21 -29.33 12.97 7.44
C ARG A 21 -28.35 12.00 8.07
N LEU A 22 -28.04 10.92 7.36
CA LEU A 22 -26.91 10.05 7.68
C LEU A 22 -25.69 10.95 7.58
N ARG A 23 -25.34 11.61 8.69
CA ARG A 23 -24.07 12.31 8.78
C ARG A 23 -23.06 11.19 8.72
N PRO A 24 -22.26 11.06 7.64
CA PRO A 24 -21.17 10.11 7.66
C PRO A 24 -20.41 10.39 8.95
N ARG A 25 -20.20 9.36 9.77
CA ARG A 25 -19.42 9.50 10.99
C ARG A 25 -18.12 10.15 10.56
N ARG A 26 -17.95 11.44 10.89
CA ARG A 26 -16.75 12.19 10.53
C ARG A 26 -15.65 11.68 11.44
N THR A 27 -15.13 10.51 11.12
CA THR A 27 -13.83 10.08 11.63
C THR A 27 -12.88 11.20 11.29
N LYS A 28 -12.05 11.60 12.26
CA LYS A 28 -11.04 12.65 12.07
C LYS A 28 -10.30 12.32 10.78
N SER A 29 -10.49 13.13 9.73
CA SER A 29 -9.76 12.95 8.49
C SER A 29 -8.29 12.89 8.88
N PRO A 30 -7.54 11.85 8.47
CA PRO A 30 -6.12 11.79 8.79
C PRO A 30 -5.51 13.13 8.39
N SER A 31 -4.79 13.76 9.33
CA SER A 31 -4.02 14.97 9.04
C SER A 31 -3.20 14.71 7.78
N PRO A 32 -3.08 15.69 6.85
CA PRO A 32 -2.30 15.49 5.64
C PRO A 32 -0.88 15.10 6.05
N SER A 33 -0.55 13.82 5.92
CA SER A 33 0.81 13.37 6.09
C SER A 33 1.61 13.98 4.95
N PRO A 34 2.82 14.49 5.16
CA PRO A 34 3.65 14.94 4.06
C PRO A 34 3.85 13.77 3.07
N MET A 35 3.99 14.11 1.78
CA MET A 35 4.43 13.14 0.78
C MET A 35 5.79 12.57 1.18
N ALA A 36 6.02 11.30 0.87
CA ALA A 36 7.33 10.69 1.08
C ALA A 36 8.37 11.39 0.19
N ASP A 37 9.52 11.72 0.77
CA ASP A 37 10.63 12.26 -0.01
C ASP A 37 11.41 11.15 -0.74
N ALA A 38 12.35 11.54 -1.60
CA ALA A 38 13.13 10.59 -2.39
C ALA A 38 13.96 9.63 -1.51
N ALA A 39 14.51 10.11 -0.40
CA ALA A 39 15.31 9.29 0.50
C ALA A 39 14.45 8.24 1.21
N GLU A 40 13.23 8.59 1.60
CA GLU A 40 12.25 7.67 2.18
C GLU A 40 11.82 6.59 1.18
N MET A 41 11.61 6.96 -0.09
CA MET A 41 11.27 6.02 -1.15
C MET A 41 12.43 5.07 -1.47
N ASP A 42 13.67 5.56 -1.55
CA ASP A 42 14.83 4.72 -1.80
C ASP A 42 15.10 3.76 -0.64
N ALA A 43 14.94 4.21 0.60
CA ALA A 43 15.06 3.35 1.78
C ALA A 43 13.98 2.25 1.83
N LEU A 44 12.74 2.57 1.42
CA LEU A 44 11.67 1.59 1.28
C LEU A 44 12.02 0.54 0.21
N LEU A 45 12.48 0.98 -0.96
CA LEU A 45 12.77 0.07 -2.07
C LEU A 45 13.97 -0.82 -1.79
N ALA A 46 14.98 -0.32 -1.08
CA ALA A 46 16.11 -1.11 -0.61
C ALA A 46 15.69 -2.23 0.34
N HIS A 47 14.79 -1.94 1.29
CA HIS A 47 14.24 -2.97 2.18
C HIS A 47 13.37 -3.99 1.44
N LEU A 48 12.55 -3.55 0.48
CA LEU A 48 11.75 -4.48 -0.34
C LEU A 48 12.64 -5.40 -1.17
N ASN A 49 13.71 -4.88 -1.76
CA ASN A 49 14.69 -5.69 -2.49
C ASN A 49 15.25 -6.81 -1.61
N ALA A 50 15.80 -6.45 -0.44
CA ALA A 50 16.34 -7.42 0.50
C ALA A 50 15.29 -8.44 0.98
N ALA A 51 14.08 -7.98 1.27
CA ALA A 51 12.98 -8.84 1.69
C ALA A 51 12.62 -9.85 0.59
N PHE A 52 12.46 -9.40 -0.66
CA PHE A 52 12.11 -10.27 -1.78
C PHE A 52 13.16 -11.36 -2.04
N LEU A 53 14.45 -11.01 -1.99
CA LEU A 53 15.52 -11.99 -2.10
C LEU A 53 15.50 -12.99 -0.93
N SER A 54 15.30 -12.50 0.29
CA SER A 54 15.36 -13.34 1.50
C SER A 54 14.29 -14.43 1.56
N ILE A 55 13.15 -14.23 0.90
CA ILE A 55 12.04 -15.20 0.87
C ILE A 55 11.87 -15.90 -0.47
N GLY A 56 12.76 -15.65 -1.44
CA GLY A 56 12.67 -16.24 -2.78
C GLY A 56 11.52 -15.68 -3.64
N TYR A 57 10.99 -14.51 -3.32
CA TYR A 57 9.97 -13.85 -4.15
C TYR A 57 10.55 -13.33 -5.47
N ALA A 58 11.83 -12.96 -5.47
CA ALA A 58 12.59 -12.58 -6.66
C ALA A 58 13.97 -13.22 -6.63
N HIS A 59 14.58 -13.40 -7.80
CA HIS A 59 15.92 -13.93 -7.97
C HIS A 59 16.93 -12.79 -8.19
N PRO A 60 18.24 -13.01 -7.94
CA PRO A 60 19.26 -11.98 -8.11
C PRO A 60 19.23 -11.27 -9.47
N HIS A 61 18.94 -12.02 -10.54
CA HIS A 61 18.88 -11.50 -11.91
C HIS A 61 17.55 -10.81 -12.26
N THR A 62 16.47 -11.01 -11.48
CA THR A 62 15.15 -10.39 -11.74
C THR A 62 14.76 -9.30 -10.75
N VAL A 63 15.41 -9.25 -9.59
CA VAL A 63 14.98 -8.38 -8.49
C VAL A 63 15.06 -6.90 -8.84
N GLU A 64 16.04 -6.47 -9.64
CA GLU A 64 16.16 -5.08 -10.06
C GLU A 64 14.94 -4.64 -10.90
N SER A 65 14.53 -5.50 -11.84
CA SER A 65 13.33 -5.26 -12.67
C SER A 65 12.07 -5.24 -11.82
N MET A 66 11.93 -6.17 -10.88
CA MET A 66 10.80 -6.23 -9.95
C MET A 66 10.70 -4.98 -9.08
N VAL A 67 11.81 -4.54 -8.47
CA VAL A 67 11.86 -3.34 -7.62
C VAL A 67 11.58 -2.07 -8.44
N ARG A 68 11.99 -2.03 -9.71
CA ARG A 68 11.64 -0.96 -10.64
C ARG A 68 10.13 -0.87 -10.89
N SER A 69 9.46 -2.00 -11.14
CA SER A 69 8.00 -2.03 -11.28
C SER A 69 7.29 -1.53 -10.02
N TRP A 70 7.77 -1.91 -8.83
CA TRP A 70 7.26 -1.37 -7.57
C TRP A 70 7.49 0.13 -7.40
N ARG A 71 8.66 0.64 -7.79
CA ARG A 71 8.95 2.08 -7.80
C ARG A 71 7.91 2.84 -8.64
N GLU A 72 7.58 2.34 -9.82
CA GLU A 72 6.57 2.97 -10.69
C GLU A 72 5.17 2.93 -10.08
N VAL A 73 4.78 1.83 -9.45
CA VAL A 73 3.51 1.72 -8.72
C VAL A 73 3.42 2.77 -7.62
N PHE A 74 4.47 2.90 -6.79
CA PHE A 74 4.47 3.86 -5.69
C PHE A 74 4.55 5.31 -6.16
N ALA A 75 5.27 5.58 -7.27
CA ALA A 75 5.29 6.90 -7.88
C ALA A 75 3.90 7.33 -8.36
N ARG A 76 3.15 6.42 -9.00
CA ARG A 76 1.75 6.69 -9.41
C ARG A 76 0.81 6.86 -8.21
N ALA A 77 1.04 6.11 -7.13
CA ALA A 77 0.24 6.18 -5.92
C ALA A 77 0.48 7.47 -5.11
N GLY A 78 1.64 8.12 -5.26
CA GLY A 78 1.97 9.34 -4.54
C GLY A 78 2.02 9.12 -3.02
N LEU A 79 2.79 8.14 -2.56
CA LEU A 79 2.80 7.73 -1.15
C LEU A 79 3.12 8.89 -0.20
N HIS A 80 2.38 8.93 0.91
CA HIS A 80 2.74 9.74 2.06
C HIS A 80 3.85 9.08 2.88
N ARG A 81 4.61 9.90 3.62
CA ARG A 81 5.65 9.47 4.56
C ARG A 81 5.20 8.32 5.46
N ARG A 82 3.97 8.40 6.00
CA ARG A 82 3.41 7.34 6.86
C ARG A 82 3.21 6.01 6.11
N GLU A 83 2.77 6.06 4.86
CA GLU A 83 2.52 4.87 4.04
C GLU A 83 3.84 4.22 3.64
N ALA A 84 4.83 5.03 3.23
CA ALA A 84 6.18 4.55 2.98
C ALA A 84 6.80 3.91 4.24
N ALA A 85 6.69 4.55 5.40
CA ALA A 85 7.18 3.97 6.65
C ALA A 85 6.49 2.64 7.00
N MET A 86 5.17 2.55 6.79
CA MET A 86 4.40 1.33 7.04
C MET A 86 4.84 0.17 6.15
N ILE A 87 4.96 0.42 4.84
CA ILE A 87 5.40 -0.60 3.87
C ILE A 87 6.86 -1.01 4.14
N ARG A 88 7.74 -0.06 4.47
CA ARG A 88 9.12 -0.35 4.86
C ARG A 88 9.18 -1.21 6.13
N GLY A 89 8.30 -0.96 7.10
CA GLY A 89 8.14 -1.77 8.31
C GLY A 89 7.71 -3.20 7.97
N LEU A 90 6.76 -3.38 7.06
CA LEU A 90 6.37 -4.69 6.54
C LEU A 90 7.56 -5.42 5.90
N ALA A 91 8.32 -4.76 5.02
CA ALA A 91 9.49 -5.36 4.38
C ALA A 91 10.55 -5.79 5.42
N GLN A 92 10.74 -5.01 6.48
CA GLN A 92 11.65 -5.37 7.57
C GLN A 92 11.14 -6.58 8.38
N GLN A 93 9.83 -6.70 8.60
CA GLN A 93 9.24 -7.88 9.26
C GLN A 93 9.39 -9.15 8.41
N VAL A 94 9.26 -9.02 7.09
CA VAL A 94 9.53 -10.12 6.15
C VAL A 94 10.99 -10.56 6.25
N LEU A 95 11.93 -9.60 6.19
CA LEU A 95 13.36 -9.90 6.31
C LEU A 95 13.73 -10.55 7.66
N TRP A 96 13.11 -10.11 8.75
CA TRP A 96 13.29 -10.73 10.06
C TRP A 96 12.74 -12.16 10.08
N SER A 97 11.54 -12.36 9.55
CA SER A 97 10.88 -13.68 9.50
C SER A 97 11.65 -14.68 8.63
N ALA A 98 12.30 -14.20 7.57
CA ALA A 98 13.12 -15.01 6.66
C ALA A 98 14.24 -15.79 7.38
N GLN A 99 14.72 -15.28 8.53
CA GLN A 99 15.73 -15.95 9.35
C GLN A 99 15.24 -17.30 9.92
N TYR A 100 13.93 -17.47 10.03
CA TYR A 100 13.28 -18.68 10.56
C TYR A 100 12.70 -19.57 9.46
N LEU A 101 12.97 -19.27 8.18
CA LEU A 101 12.54 -20.15 7.09
C LEU A 101 13.25 -21.51 7.19
N PRO A 102 12.51 -22.63 7.06
CA PRO A 102 13.09 -23.96 6.94
C PRO A 102 14.10 -24.01 5.79
N GLU A 103 15.15 -24.81 5.95
CA GLU A 103 16.22 -24.89 4.94
C GLU A 103 15.69 -25.33 3.57
N GLU A 104 14.64 -26.16 3.55
CA GLU A 104 14.00 -26.63 2.31
C GLU A 104 13.31 -25.52 1.51
N VAL A 105 13.00 -24.39 2.15
CA VAL A 105 12.28 -23.25 1.56
C VAL A 105 13.24 -22.09 1.26
N ARG A 106 14.52 -22.18 1.66
CA ARG A 106 15.47 -21.10 1.43
C ARG A 106 15.78 -20.99 -0.07
N PRO A 107 15.73 -19.77 -0.64
CA PRO A 107 15.99 -19.58 -2.04
C PRO A 107 17.45 -19.94 -2.37
N GLU A 108 17.63 -20.77 -3.39
CA GLU A 108 18.94 -21.01 -3.98
C GLU A 108 19.42 -19.71 -4.64
N LEU A 109 20.54 -19.18 -4.12
CA LEU A 109 21.16 -17.96 -4.63
C LEU A 109 22.10 -18.32 -5.78
N ASP A 110 21.52 -18.75 -6.91
CA ASP A 110 22.23 -18.95 -8.19
C ASP A 110 22.27 -17.66 -9.03
#